data_AF-A0A928VL21-F1
#
_entry.id   AF-A0A928VL21-F1
#
_cell.length_a   1.000
_cell.length_b   1.000
_cell.length_c   1.000
_cell.angle_alpha   90.00
_cell.angle_beta   90.00
_cell.angle_gamma   90.00
#
_symmetry.space_group_name_H-M   'P 1'
#
loop_
_entity.id
_entity.type
_entity.pdbx_description
1 polymer ?
#
loop_
_entity_poly.entity_id
_entity_poly.type
_entity_poly.pdbx_seq_one_letter_code
_entity_poly.pdbx_strand_id
1 'polypeptide(L)'
;MSFLKFLRQHRLASFWFVLCLSAVLLSNSVPFLQSASAAVPMASMTTTDSVRKTVLENGLTVLTKEVPTAPVVTVQVWYRIGSRDEAQGVNGIAHQLEHLMFKGTSDRPIQFGRL
;
A
#
# COMPACT_ATOMS: atom_id res chain seq x y z
N MET A 1 31.14 18.35 43.90
CA MET A 1 31.47 16.95 43.53
C MET A 1 31.68 16.89 42.02
N SER A 2 32.83 16.38 41.55
CA SER A 2 33.23 16.49 40.14
C SER A 2 32.35 15.67 39.19
N PHE A 3 31.92 16.29 38.08
CA PHE A 3 31.11 15.73 36.99
C PHE A 3 31.64 14.37 36.46
N LEU A 4 32.96 14.14 36.55
CA LEU A 4 33.57 12.86 36.20
C LEU A 4 33.16 11.70 37.13
N LYS A 5 32.83 11.96 38.41
CA LYS A 5 32.32 10.92 39.33
C LYS A 5 30.89 10.50 38.98
N PHE A 6 30.07 11.45 38.50
CA PHE A 6 28.70 11.19 38.05
C PHE A 6 28.68 10.29 36.79
N LEU A 7 29.50 10.63 35.79
CA LEU A 7 29.66 9.81 34.58
C LEU A 7 30.19 8.39 34.89
N ARG A 8 31.08 8.23 35.88
CA ARG A 8 31.60 6.91 36.29
C ARG A 8 30.54 6.06 37.01
N GLN A 9 29.68 6.67 37.81
CA GLN A 9 28.64 5.98 38.58
C GLN A 9 27.47 5.53 37.68
N HIS A 10 27.09 6.34 36.68
CA HIS A 10 26.03 5.98 35.74
C HIS A 10 26.47 4.96 34.67
N ARG A 11 27.74 4.95 34.24
CA ARG A 11 28.24 3.93 33.29
C ARG A 11 28.24 2.52 33.88
N LEU A 12 28.54 2.38 35.16
CA LEU A 12 28.50 1.08 35.85
C LEU A 12 27.07 0.60 36.02
N ALA A 13 26.15 1.44 36.52
CA ALA A 13 24.74 1.08 36.66
C ALA A 13 24.09 0.67 35.31
N SER A 14 24.44 1.37 34.23
CA SER A 14 24.00 1.02 32.87
C SER A 14 24.53 -0.35 32.43
N PHE A 15 25.78 -0.66 32.77
CA PHE A 15 26.43 -1.93 32.43
C PHE A 15 25.77 -3.11 33.15
N TRP A 16 25.50 -2.97 34.45
CA TRP A 16 24.82 -4.00 35.24
C TRP A 16 23.36 -4.20 34.81
N PHE A 17 22.67 -3.13 34.39
CA PHE A 17 21.30 -3.22 33.87
C PHE A 17 21.23 -3.96 32.53
N VAL A 18 22.16 -3.70 31.61
CA VAL A 18 22.27 -4.40 30.31
C VAL A 18 22.69 -5.87 30.50
N LEU A 19 23.53 -6.17 31.48
CA LEU A 19 23.92 -7.55 31.81
C LEU A 19 22.76 -8.37 32.39
N CYS A 20 21.93 -7.78 33.24
CA CYS A 20 20.72 -8.45 33.74
C CYS A 20 19.67 -8.66 32.64
N LEU A 21 19.50 -7.69 31.73
CA LEU A 21 18.54 -7.80 30.63
C LEU A 21 18.94 -8.89 29.61
N SER A 22 20.24 -9.07 29.37
CA SER A 22 20.75 -10.15 28.51
C SER A 22 20.62 -11.53 29.15
N ALA A 23 20.80 -11.66 30.47
CA ALA A 23 20.59 -12.92 31.17
C ALA A 23 19.13 -13.43 31.08
N VAL A 24 18.15 -12.51 31.15
CA VAL A 24 16.71 -12.84 31.00
C VAL A 24 16.37 -13.30 29.58
N LEU A 25 17.07 -12.79 28.56
CA LEU A 25 16.89 -13.19 27.16
C LEU A 25 17.53 -14.56 26.83
N LEU A 26 18.52 -15.02 27.61
CA LEU A 26 19.12 -16.36 27.45
C LEU A 26 18.32 -17.46 28.18
N SER A 27 17.58 -17.13 29.24
CA SER A 27 16.64 -18.07 29.88
C SER A 27 15.36 -18.18 29.06
N ASN A 28 15.35 -19.09 28.08
CA ASN A 28 14.19 -19.49 27.27
C ASN A 28 13.08 -20.21 28.10
N SER A 29 12.66 -19.62 29.22
CA SER A 29 11.59 -20.15 30.06
C SER A 29 10.52 -19.08 30.31
N VAL A 30 10.08 -18.43 29.23
CA VAL A 30 8.73 -17.88 29.16
C VAL A 30 7.79 -19.03 28.80
N PRO A 31 6.86 -19.45 29.68
CA PRO A 31 5.79 -20.35 29.29
C PRO A 31 4.87 -19.58 28.34
N PHE A 32 5.18 -19.63 27.05
CA PHE A 32 4.29 -19.14 26.02
C PHE A 32 3.10 -20.10 25.97
N LEU A 33 1.97 -19.66 26.53
CA LEU A 33 0.68 -20.32 26.31
C LEU A 33 0.39 -20.23 24.81
N GLN A 34 0.72 -21.28 24.08
CA GLN A 34 0.37 -21.41 22.67
C GLN A 34 -1.15 -21.57 22.59
N SER A 35 -1.85 -20.44 22.52
CA SER A 35 -3.26 -20.41 22.17
C SER A 35 -3.37 -21.05 20.79
N ALA A 36 -4.01 -22.20 20.70
CA ALA A 36 -4.32 -22.84 19.43
C ALA A 36 -5.27 -21.91 18.68
N SER A 37 -4.73 -21.05 17.82
CA SER A 37 -5.52 -20.32 16.85
C SER A 37 -6.10 -21.37 15.91
N ALA A 38 -7.38 -21.70 16.11
CA ALA A 38 -8.13 -22.45 15.14
C ALA A 38 -8.00 -21.70 13.82
N ALA A 39 -7.35 -22.33 12.84
CA ALA A 39 -7.24 -21.79 11.50
C ALA A 39 -8.66 -21.70 10.95
N VAL A 40 -9.26 -20.51 11.06
CA VAL A 40 -10.48 -20.18 10.36
C VAL A 40 -10.13 -20.37 8.88
N PRO A 41 -10.85 -21.21 8.12
CA PRO A 41 -10.57 -21.35 6.71
C PRO A 41 -10.76 -19.97 6.09
N MET A 42 -9.65 -19.31 5.77
CA MET A 42 -9.66 -18.12 4.93
C MET A 42 -10.19 -18.59 3.59
N ALA A 43 -11.49 -18.41 3.38
CA ALA A 43 -12.10 -18.61 2.07
C ALA A 43 -11.23 -17.86 1.06
N SER A 44 -10.67 -18.60 0.10
CA SER A 44 -9.86 -18.02 -0.95
C SER A 44 -10.79 -17.09 -1.74
N MET A 45 -10.69 -15.80 -1.47
CA MET A 45 -11.50 -14.80 -2.16
C MET A 45 -10.91 -14.66 -3.56
N THR A 46 -11.40 -15.46 -4.50
CA THR A 46 -10.99 -15.35 -5.90
C THR A 46 -11.57 -14.04 -6.44
N THR A 47 -10.76 -12.99 -6.47
CA THR A 47 -11.17 -11.65 -6.92
C THR A 47 -11.76 -11.66 -8.34
N THR A 48 -11.37 -12.64 -9.16
CA THR A 48 -11.78 -12.76 -10.56
C THR A 48 -13.07 -13.52 -10.81
N ASP A 49 -13.69 -14.13 -9.78
CA ASP A 49 -14.95 -14.82 -9.97
C ASP A 49 -16.04 -13.85 -10.43
N SER A 50 -16.92 -14.31 -11.32
CA SER A 50 -18.04 -13.56 -11.90
C SER A 50 -17.69 -12.29 -12.71
N VAL A 51 -16.43 -12.11 -13.11
CA VAL A 51 -16.06 -11.03 -14.03
C VAL A 51 -16.54 -11.36 -15.45
N ARG A 52 -17.36 -10.49 -16.03
CA ARG A 52 -17.79 -10.57 -17.43
C ARG A 52 -16.86 -9.75 -18.31
N LYS A 53 -16.33 -10.38 -19.37
CA LYS A 53 -15.52 -9.73 -20.41
C LYS A 53 -16.36 -9.47 -21.65
N THR A 54 -16.34 -8.23 -22.13
CA THR A 54 -16.94 -7.82 -23.41
C THR A 54 -15.87 -7.14 -24.26
N VAL A 55 -15.79 -7.46 -25.54
CA VAL A 55 -14.94 -6.72 -26.50
C VAL A 55 -15.86 -5.93 -27.41
N LEU A 56 -15.66 -4.62 -27.47
CA LEU A 56 -16.44 -3.73 -28.32
C LEU A 56 -15.96 -3.79 -29.78
N GLU A 57 -16.76 -3.27 -30.71
CA GLU A 57 -16.43 -3.24 -32.14
C GLU A 57 -15.11 -2.48 -32.44
N ASN A 58 -14.79 -1.46 -31.63
CA ASN A 58 -13.53 -0.71 -31.73
C ASN A 58 -12.32 -1.43 -31.07
N GLY A 59 -12.50 -2.66 -30.58
CA GLY A 59 -11.45 -3.46 -29.95
C GLY A 59 -11.24 -3.20 -28.45
N LEU A 60 -11.95 -2.24 -27.83
CA LEU A 60 -11.83 -1.99 -26.40
C LEU A 60 -12.37 -3.18 -25.60
N THR A 61 -11.56 -3.68 -24.66
CA THR A 61 -11.98 -4.71 -23.70
C THR A 61 -12.58 -4.07 -22.47
N VAL A 62 -13.82 -4.42 -22.16
CA VAL A 62 -14.56 -3.97 -20.98
C VAL A 62 -14.73 -5.16 -20.03
N LEU A 63 -14.27 -4.99 -18.80
CA LEU A 63 -14.46 -5.96 -17.71
C LEU A 63 -15.48 -5.39 -16.74
N THR A 64 -16.56 -6.13 -16.50
CA THR A 64 -17.62 -5.73 -15.56
C THR A 64 -17.79 -6.78 -14.48
N LYS A 65 -17.92 -6.33 -13.23
CA LYS A 65 -18.23 -7.17 -12.08
C LYS A 65 -19.26 -6.44 -11.22
N GLU A 66 -20.38 -7.10 -10.96
CA GLU A 66 -21.36 -6.61 -10.00
C GLU A 66 -20.98 -7.05 -8.59
N VAL A 67 -21.02 -6.12 -7.65
CA VAL A 67 -20.70 -6.37 -6.24
C VAL A 67 -21.80 -5.73 -5.39
N PRO A 68 -22.78 -6.51 -4.89
CA PRO A 68 -23.97 -5.98 -4.22
C PRO A 68 -23.70 -5.59 -2.75
N THR A 69 -22.57 -4.93 -2.48
CA THR A 69 -22.14 -4.59 -1.11
C THR A 69 -22.45 -3.13 -0.75
N ALA A 70 -22.43 -2.22 -1.73
CA ALA A 70 -22.72 -0.80 -1.53
C ALA A 70 -23.23 -0.15 -2.84
N PRO A 71 -24.02 0.93 -2.78
CA PRO A 71 -24.50 1.67 -3.96
C PRO A 71 -23.41 2.59 -4.52
N VAL A 72 -22.23 2.03 -4.83
CA VAL A 72 -21.07 2.75 -5.34
C VAL A 72 -20.55 2.02 -6.58
N VAL A 73 -20.13 2.80 -7.59
CA VAL A 73 -19.52 2.28 -8.82
C VAL A 73 -18.09 2.78 -8.90
N THR A 74 -17.16 1.87 -9.24
CA THR A 74 -15.78 2.23 -9.58
C THR A 74 -15.56 1.97 -11.06
N VAL A 75 -14.98 2.95 -11.75
CA VAL A 75 -14.62 2.85 -13.17
C VAL A 75 -13.11 3.07 -13.30
N GLN A 76 -12.44 2.20 -14.06
CA GLN A 76 -11.03 2.33 -14.36
C GLN A 76 -10.81 2.10 -15.85
N VAL A 77 -9.92 2.89 -16.45
CA VAL A 77 -9.52 2.77 -17.86
C VAL A 77 -8.01 2.64 -17.89
N TRP A 78 -7.51 1.63 -18.58
CA TRP A 78 -6.08 1.32 -18.65
C TRP A 78 -5.59 1.46 -20.08
N TYR A 79 -4.52 2.22 -20.26
CA TYR A 79 -3.83 2.34 -21.53
C TYR A 79 -2.55 1.50 -21.50
N ARG A 80 -2.29 0.76 -22.59
CA ARG A 80 -1.08 -0.07 -22.72
C ARG A 80 0.13 0.75 -23.18
N ILE A 81 0.34 1.91 -22.57
CA ILE A 81 1.45 2.83 -22.83
C ILE A 81 1.74 3.67 -21.58
N GLY A 82 2.99 4.08 -21.39
CA GLY A 82 3.36 4.99 -20.29
C GLY A 82 4.77 5.56 -20.45
N SER A 83 5.35 6.03 -19.34
CA SER A 83 6.68 6.67 -19.35
C SER A 83 7.80 5.79 -19.91
N ARG A 84 7.68 4.46 -19.80
CA ARG A 84 8.62 3.50 -20.37
C ARG A 84 8.69 3.55 -21.89
N ASP A 85 7.61 3.98 -22.54
CA ASP A 85 7.46 3.98 -23.99
C ASP A 85 7.79 5.36 -24.61
N GLU A 86 8.30 6.30 -23.80
CA GLU A 86 8.67 7.65 -24.24
C GLU A 86 9.95 7.64 -25.09
N ALA A 87 9.95 8.47 -26.15
CA ALA A 87 11.15 8.69 -26.94
C ALA A 87 12.17 9.56 -26.17
N GLN A 88 13.45 9.42 -26.51
CA GLN A 88 14.49 10.24 -25.91
C GLN A 88 14.25 11.72 -26.23
N GLY A 89 14.31 12.57 -25.20
CA GLY A 89 14.12 14.01 -25.35
C GLY A 89 12.68 14.50 -25.14
N VAL A 90 11.72 13.59 -24.93
CA VAL A 90 10.32 13.92 -24.57
C VAL A 90 9.91 13.31 -23.23
N ASN A 91 10.88 13.06 -22.36
CA ASN A 91 10.68 12.40 -21.08
C ASN A 91 9.67 13.18 -20.21
N GLY A 92 8.73 12.47 -19.59
CA GLY A 92 7.68 13.02 -18.73
C GLY A 92 6.40 13.40 -19.47
N ILE A 93 6.31 13.23 -20.78
CA ILE A 93 5.10 13.57 -21.56
C ILE A 93 3.89 12.69 -21.19
N ALA A 94 4.09 11.41 -20.86
CA ALA A 94 3.00 10.53 -20.42
C ALA A 94 2.39 11.03 -19.10
N HIS A 95 3.25 11.42 -18.15
CA HIS A 95 2.82 12.01 -16.89
C HIS A 95 2.17 13.39 -17.11
N GLN A 96 2.72 14.23 -17.99
CA GLN A 96 2.10 15.50 -18.32
C GLN A 96 0.71 15.31 -18.95
N LEU A 97 0.55 14.33 -19.84
CA LEU A 97 -0.74 13.97 -20.43
C LEU A 97 -1.75 13.54 -19.36
N GLU A 98 -1.35 12.72 -18.40
CA GLU A 98 -2.21 12.31 -17.27
C GLU A 98 -2.78 13.53 -16.52
N HIS A 99 -1.96 14.55 -16.23
CA HIS A 99 -2.44 15.80 -15.61
C HIS A 99 -3.43 16.56 -16.51
N LEU A 100 -3.20 16.54 -17.83
CA LEU A 100 -4.03 17.26 -18.79
C LEU A 100 -5.38 16.58 -19.05
N MET A 101 -5.49 15.27 -18.85
CA MET A 101 -6.76 14.54 -18.99
C MET A 101 -7.87 15.08 -18.07
N PHE A 102 -7.49 15.73 -16.96
CA PHE A 102 -8.44 16.34 -16.01
C PHE A 102 -8.70 17.83 -16.29
N LYS A 103 -8.11 18.40 -17.34
CA LYS A 103 -8.29 19.80 -17.74
C LYS A 103 -9.40 20.00 -18.78
N GLY A 104 -10.41 19.14 -18.74
CA GLY A 104 -11.62 19.26 -19.55
C GLY A 104 -11.47 18.67 -20.96
N THR A 105 -12.61 18.54 -21.62
CA THR A 105 -12.77 18.02 -22.99
C THR A 105 -13.64 18.97 -23.78
N SER A 106 -13.74 18.79 -25.10
CA SER A 106 -14.59 19.61 -25.97
C SER A 106 -16.04 19.69 -25.49
N ASP A 107 -16.60 18.57 -25.03
CA ASP A 107 -18.00 18.49 -24.58
C ASP A 107 -18.18 18.67 -23.07
N ARG A 108 -17.07 18.61 -22.30
CA ARG A 108 -17.08 18.82 -20.84
C ARG A 108 -15.93 19.74 -20.44
N PRO A 109 -16.15 21.07 -20.41
CA PRO A 109 -15.11 22.02 -20.01
C PRO A 109 -14.75 21.86 -18.53
N ILE A 110 -13.63 22.45 -18.13
CA ILE A 110 -13.12 22.40 -16.74
C ILE A 110 -14.19 22.90 -15.77
N GLN A 111 -14.47 22.11 -14.74
CA GLN A 111 -15.41 22.47 -13.69
C GLN A 111 -14.63 22.81 -12.41
N PHE A 112 -14.31 24.10 -12.21
CA PHE A 112 -13.76 24.57 -10.94
C PHE A 112 -14.91 24.87 -9.95
N GLY A 113 -14.83 24.36 -8.73
CA GLY A 113 -15.72 24.77 -7.62
C GLY A 113 -17.19 24.35 -7.76
N ARG A 114 -17.50 23.37 -8.61
CA ARG A 114 -18.85 22.84 -8.80
C ARG A 114 -18.96 21.47 -8.12
N LEU A 115 -19.18 21.46 -6.82
CA LEU A 115 -19.69 20.34 -6.01
C LEU A 115 -20.66 20.90 -4.98
#